data_AF-A0A916YVM8-F1
#
_entry.id   AF-A0A916YVM8-F1
#
_cell.length_a   1.000
_cell.length_b   1.000
_cell.length_c   1.000
_cell.angle_alpha   90.00
_cell.angle_beta   90.00
_cell.angle_gamma   90.00
#
_symmetry.space_group_name_H-M   'P 1'
#
loop_
_entity.id
_entity.type
_entity.pdbx_description
1 polymer ?
#
loop_
_entity_poly.entity_id
_entity_poly.type
_entity_poly.pdbx_seq_one_letter_code
_entity_poly.pdbx_strand_id
1 'polypeptide(L)' 'MHADSPEPLLTSKANGRRMLGDIGSTKFDELIASGQVESVKIGSRRLVVIESLRRLAGV' A
#
# COMPACT_ATOMS: atom_id res chain seq x y z
N MET A 1 5.31 -13.47 27.82
CA MET A 1 4.28 -12.84 26.97
C MET A 1 4.99 -12.27 25.76
N HIS A 2 5.01 -13.00 24.64
CA HIS A 2 5.55 -12.43 23.41
C HIS A 2 4.56 -11.38 22.93
N ALA A 3 5.02 -10.13 22.84
CA ALA A 3 4.28 -9.07 22.19
C ALA A 3 4.26 -9.42 20.70
N ASP A 4 3.13 -9.97 20.22
CA ASP A 4 2.82 -9.91 18.80
C ASP A 4 2.83 -8.43 18.42
N SER A 5 3.88 -8.01 17.73
CA SER A 5 3.93 -6.67 17.18
C SER A 5 2.83 -6.61 16.12
N PRO A 6 1.83 -5.73 16.25
CA PRO A 6 0.74 -5.67 15.29
C PRO A 6 1.32 -5.40 13.91
N GLU A 7 0.88 -6.20 12.92
CA GLU A 7 1.30 -5.97 11.54
C GLU A 7 0.93 -4.53 11.13
N PRO A 8 1.82 -3.83 10.41
CA PRO A 8 1.52 -2.48 9.96
C PRO A 8 0.33 -2.49 9.00
N LEU A 9 -0.64 -1.59 9.23
CA LEU A 9 -1.82 -1.45 8.36
C LEU A 9 -1.51 -0.64 7.09
N LEU A 10 -0.55 0.28 7.20
CA LEU A 10 -0.24 1.28 6.18
C LEU A 10 1.23 1.21 5.79
N THR A 11 1.51 1.50 4.52
CA THR A 11 2.88 1.66 4.03
C THR A 11 2.99 2.88 3.12
N SER A 12 4.22 3.29 2.79
CA SER A 12 4.46 4.38 1.85
C SER A 12 4.13 3.95 0.42
N LYS A 13 3.84 4.91 -0.48
CA LYS A 13 3.70 4.60 -1.92
C LYS A 13 4.92 3.88 -2.48
N ALA A 14 6.12 4.28 -2.07
CA ALA A 14 7.37 3.68 -2.55
C ALA A 14 7.47 2.20 -2.14
N ASN A 15 7.12 1.86 -0.90
CA ASN A 15 7.08 0.47 -0.46
C ASN A 15 5.92 -0.30 -1.12
N GLY A 16 4.74 0.30 -1.25
CA GLY A 16 3.61 -0.34 -1.91
C GLY A 16 3.91 -0.71 -3.37
N ARG A 17 4.63 0.14 -4.10
CA ARG A 17 5.13 -0.19 -5.44
C ARG A 17 6.01 -1.44 -5.45
N ARG A 18 6.97 -1.52 -4.52
CA ARG A 18 7.88 -2.67 -4.38
C ARG A 18 7.11 -3.95 -4.04
N MET A 19 6.07 -3.86 -3.21
CA MET A 19 5.21 -5.00 -2.87
C MET A 19 4.45 -5.55 -4.07
N LEU A 20 4.21 -4.75 -5.12
CA LEU A 20 3.57 -5.16 -6.36
C LEU A 20 4.57 -5.52 -7.47
N GLY A 21 5.83 -5.81 -7.13
CA GLY A 21 6.87 -6.14 -8.12
C GLY A 21 7.60 -4.91 -8.69
N ASP A 22 7.71 -3.85 -7.91
CA ASP A 22 8.39 -2.59 -8.25
C ASP A 22 7.84 -1.89 -9.51
N ILE A 23 6.51 -1.90 -9.67
CA ILE A 23 5.84 -1.23 -10.79
C ILE A 23 6.12 0.27 -10.83
N GLY A 24 6.00 0.87 -12.02
CA GLY A 24 6.21 2.29 -12.23
C GLY A 24 5.27 3.18 -11.38
N SER A 25 5.75 4.39 -11.02
CA SER A 25 4.97 5.34 -10.22
C SER A 25 3.64 5.72 -10.87
N THR A 26 3.66 5.97 -12.18
CA THR A 26 2.46 6.33 -12.93
C THR A 26 1.41 5.23 -12.83
N LYS A 27 1.82 3.97 -13.05
CA LYS A 27 0.91 2.84 -12.95
C LYS A 27 0.34 2.67 -11.54
N PHE A 28 1.19 2.87 -10.53
CA PHE A 28 0.74 2.81 -9.14
C PHE A 28 -0.26 3.92 -8.81
N ASP A 29 -0.07 5.12 -9.35
CA ASP A 29 -1.03 6.22 -9.21
C ASP A 29 -2.34 5.96 -9.94
N GLU A 30 -2.33 5.31 -11.11
CA GLU A 30 -3.55 4.84 -11.78
C GLU A 30 -4.30 3.81 -10.93
N LEU A 31 -3.60 2.89 -10.26
CA LEU A 31 -4.22 1.90 -9.37
C LEU A 31 -4.86 2.55 -8.14
N ILE A 32 -4.24 3.60 -7.60
CA ILE A 32 -4.85 4.40 -6.53
C ILE A 32 -6.08 5.15 -7.06
N ALA A 33 -5.96 5.80 -8.21
CA ALA A 33 -7.04 6.59 -8.80
C ALA A 33 -8.25 5.74 -9.20
N SER A 34 -8.01 4.49 -9.63
CA SER A 34 -9.06 3.52 -9.96
C SER A 34 -9.65 2.80 -8.75
N GLY A 35 -9.13 3.02 -7.54
CA GLY A 35 -9.60 2.39 -6.31
C GLY A 35 -9.13 0.95 -6.09
N GLN A 36 -8.27 0.42 -6.95
CA GLN A 36 -7.69 -0.92 -6.78
C GLN A 36 -6.66 -0.95 -5.64
N VAL A 37 -5.98 0.16 -5.39
CA VAL A 37 -5.12 0.37 -4.22
C VAL A 37 -5.75 1.42 -3.33
N GLU A 38 -6.10 1.03 -2.11
CA GLU A 38 -6.65 1.95 -1.14
C GLU A 38 -5.56 2.84 -0.57
N SER A 39 -5.87 4.12 -0.38
CA SER A 39 -4.94 5.10 0.17
C SER A 39 -5.60 6.01 1.18
N VAL A 40 -4.81 6.42 2.18
CA VAL A 40 -5.21 7.37 3.20
C VAL A 40 -4.25 8.55 3.22
N LYS A 41 -4.78 9.75 3.45
CA LYS A 41 -3.98 10.97 3.60
C LYS A 41 -3.79 11.26 5.09
N ILE A 42 -2.54 11.25 5.55
CA ILE A 42 -2.17 11.60 6.92
C ILE A 42 -1.24 12.81 6.85
N GLY A 43 -1.78 13.98 7.23
CA GLY A 43 -1.09 15.25 7.07
C GLY A 43 -0.68 15.51 5.61
N SER A 44 0.61 15.72 5.37
CA SER A 44 1.19 15.93 4.04
C SER A 44 1.49 14.63 3.28
N ARG A 45 1.41 13.47 3.94
CA ARG A 45 1.80 12.17 3.36
C ARG A 45 0.57 11.39 2.90
N ARG A 46 0.67 10.75 1.74
CA ARG A 46 -0.25 9.72 1.30
C ARG A 46 0.36 8.35 1.60
N LEU A 47 -0.35 7.55 2.39
CA LEU A 47 -0.02 6.17 2.67
C LEU A 47 -1.02 5.26 1.95
N VAL A 48 -0.63 4.00 1.75
CA VAL A 48 -1.46 2.98 1.10
C VAL A 48 -1.73 1.84 2.06
N VAL A 49 -2.92 1.25 1.96
CA VAL A 49 -3.39 0.16 2.82
C VAL A 49 -2.74 -1.14 2.36
N ILE A 50 -2.00 -1.80 3.25
CA ILE A 50 -1.28 -3.05 2.93
C ILE A 50 -2.24 -4.14 2.48
N GLU A 51 -3.41 -4.23 3.10
CA GLU A 51 -4.42 -5.24 2.72
C GLU A 51 -4.87 -5.09 1.27
N SER A 52 -5.11 -3.87 0.78
CA SER A 52 -5.48 -3.65 -0.63
C SER A 52 -4.38 -4.09 -1.60
N LEU A 53 -3.11 -3.92 -1.21
CA LEU A 53 -1.96 -4.41 -1.99
C LEU A 53 -1.90 -5.94 -2.00
N ARG A 54 -2.12 -6.57 -0.84
CA ARG A 54 -2.17 -8.05 -0.71
C ARG A 54 -3.27 -8.64 -1.60
N ARG A 55 -4.48 -8.08 -1.52
CA ARG A 55 -5.60 -8.49 -2.39
C ARG A 55 -5.28 -8.33 -3.88
N LEU A 56 -4.63 -7.23 -4.27
CA LEU A 56 -4.23 -7.00 -5.66
C LEU A 56 -3.12 -7.95 -6.13
N ALA A 57 -2.19 -8.30 -5.25
CA ALA A 57 -1.13 -9.28 -5.52
C ALA A 57 -1.61 -10.74 -5.46
N GLY A 58 -2.81 -11.00 -4.93
CA GLY A 58 -3.37 -12.34 -4.78
C GLY A 58 -2.75 -13.15 -3.63
N VAL A 59 -2.30 -12.46 -2.57
CA VAL A 59 -1.67 -13.07 -1.37
C VAL A 59 -2.37 -12.68 -0.08
#